data_AF-H1KWB9-F1
#
_entry.id   AF-H1KWB9-F1
#
_cell.length_a   1.000
_cell.length_b   1.000
_cell.length_c   1.000
_cell.angle_alpha   90.00
_cell.angle_beta   90.00
_cell.angle_gamma   90.00
#
_symmetry.space_group_name_H-M   'P 1'
#
loop_
_entity.id
_entity.type
_entity.pdbx_description
1 polymer ?
#
loop_
_entity_poly.entity_id
_entity_poly.type
_entity_poly.pdbx_seq_one_letter_code
_entity_poly.pdbx_strand_id
1 'polypeptide(L)'
;MKIPRLYVEGEVEKNEGRKVVIENDGKAIRFLDKDEEYEGEGKILYQVIYDDFDKYILLSKLTRDVLIQYPDGRTITYLKKGTELLEIPAEGYEVHPIVDFGCRVLEGHRLAALVTRKGEIRFVNTPVTGTVVFMKEVPTKRANYVFYILSEKF
;
A
#
# COMPACT_ATOMS: atom_id res chain seq x y z
N MET A 1 -8.02 -12.71 -5.76
CA MET A 1 -6.73 -12.37 -5.12
C MET A 1 -6.92 -12.39 -3.61
N LYS A 2 -5.89 -12.81 -2.87
CA LYS A 2 -5.84 -12.50 -1.43
C LYS A 2 -5.30 -11.08 -1.31
N ILE A 3 -6.00 -10.23 -0.56
CA ILE A 3 -5.66 -8.81 -0.40
C ILE A 3 -4.76 -8.69 0.85
N PRO A 4 -3.76 -7.78 0.87
CA PRO A 4 -2.96 -7.53 2.07
C PRO A 4 -3.84 -6.97 3.19
N ARG A 5 -3.35 -7.06 4.42
CA ARG A 5 -3.96 -6.35 5.54
C ARG A 5 -3.24 -5.04 5.77
N LEU A 6 -4.03 -4.00 5.95
CA LEU A 6 -3.56 -2.67 6.27
C LEU A 6 -3.82 -2.37 7.74
N TYR A 7 -2.81 -1.83 8.42
CA TYR A 7 -2.91 -1.36 9.80
C TYR A 7 -2.47 0.11 9.84
N VAL A 8 -3.23 0.96 10.53
CA VAL A 8 -2.98 2.42 10.56
C VAL A 8 -3.03 2.97 11.98
N GLU A 9 -2.15 3.92 12.27
CA GLU A 9 -2.11 4.63 13.54
C GLU A 9 -3.40 5.43 13.83
N GLY A 10 -3.86 5.37 15.08
CA GLY A 10 -4.87 6.28 15.63
C GLY A 10 -6.32 6.07 15.18
N GLU A 11 -6.64 5.04 14.38
CA GLU A 11 -8.02 4.71 14.02
C GLU A 11 -8.66 3.76 15.04
N VAL A 12 -9.06 4.33 16.19
CA VAL A 12 -9.69 3.59 17.30
C VAL A 12 -11.18 3.33 17.05
N GLU A 13 -11.85 4.18 16.27
CA GLU A 13 -13.31 4.36 16.42
C GLU A 13 -14.22 3.29 15.79
N LYS A 14 -13.71 2.30 15.03
CA LYS A 14 -14.63 1.40 14.28
C LYS A 14 -14.29 -0.08 14.19
N ASN A 15 -13.17 -0.55 14.71
CA ASN A 15 -12.76 -1.93 14.45
C ASN A 15 -12.50 -2.72 15.74
N GLU A 16 -13.34 -3.73 16.00
CA GLU A 16 -12.98 -4.97 16.74
C GLU A 16 -11.90 -5.79 15.99
N GLY A 17 -11.14 -5.14 15.13
CA GLY A 17 -10.18 -5.74 14.22
C GLY A 17 -8.87 -6.05 14.93
N ARG A 18 -8.01 -6.79 14.25
CA ARG A 18 -6.68 -7.13 14.74
C ARG A 18 -5.88 -5.85 14.98
N LYS A 19 -5.06 -5.86 16.01
CA LYS A 19 -4.16 -4.75 16.35
C LYS A 19 -2.73 -5.19 16.14
N VAL A 20 -1.86 -4.24 15.81
CA VAL A 20 -0.42 -4.45 15.82
C VAL A 20 0.24 -3.34 16.62
N VAL A 21 1.17 -3.71 17.48
CA VAL A 21 1.95 -2.78 18.28
C VAL A 21 3.33 -2.65 17.65
N ILE A 22 3.77 -1.42 17.49
CA ILE A 22 5.11 -1.06 17.07
C ILE A 22 5.85 -0.49 18.27
N GLU A 23 6.91 -1.17 18.68
CA GLU A 23 7.77 -0.78 19.79
C GLU A 23 9.16 -0.40 19.27
N ASN A 24 9.89 0.38 20.07
CA ASN A 24 11.29 0.72 19.81
C ASN A 24 11.52 1.28 18.39
N ASP A 25 10.63 2.18 17.94
CA ASP A 25 10.73 2.88 16.66
C ASP A 25 10.73 1.95 15.41
N GLY A 26 10.01 0.82 15.51
CA GLY A 26 9.89 -0.18 14.42
C GLY A 26 10.74 -1.43 14.61
N LYS A 27 11.55 -1.51 15.68
CA LYS A 27 12.44 -2.67 15.93
C LYS A 27 11.69 -3.89 16.46
N ALA A 28 10.53 -3.70 17.08
CA ALA A 28 9.67 -4.79 17.53
C ALA A 28 8.25 -4.57 17.03
N ILE A 29 7.67 -5.62 16.45
CA ILE A 29 6.32 -5.63 15.88
C ILE A 29 5.58 -6.81 16.49
N ARG A 30 4.52 -6.53 17.24
CA ARG A 30 3.70 -7.54 17.90
C ARG A 30 2.28 -7.49 17.40
N PHE A 31 1.80 -8.57 16.81
CA PHE A 31 0.38 -8.73 16.49
C PHE A 31 -0.35 -9.15 17.76
N LEU A 32 -1.38 -8.40 18.14
CA LEU A 32 -2.20 -8.72 19.31
C LEU A 32 -3.35 -9.63 18.92
N ASP A 33 -3.73 -10.51 19.84
CA ASP A 33 -4.97 -11.28 19.74
C ASP A 33 -6.20 -10.36 19.91
N LYS A 34 -7.38 -10.85 19.52
CA LYS A 34 -8.61 -10.04 19.43
C LYS A 34 -8.96 -9.34 20.76
N ASP A 35 -8.74 -10.03 21.86
CA ASP A 35 -9.11 -9.60 23.21
C ASP A 35 -7.89 -9.27 24.08
N GLU A 36 -6.71 -9.21 23.47
CA GLU A 36 -5.48 -8.87 24.18
C GLU A 36 -5.38 -7.35 24.37
N GLU A 37 -5.33 -6.93 25.64
CA GLU A 37 -5.01 -5.56 26.02
C GLU A 37 -3.49 -5.36 26.06
N TYR A 38 -3.04 -4.22 25.57
CA TYR A 38 -1.63 -3.87 25.56
C TYR A 38 -1.36 -2.74 26.57
N GLU A 39 -0.58 -3.05 27.59
CA GLU A 39 -0.17 -2.13 28.66
C GLU A 39 1.28 -1.69 28.47
N GLY A 40 1.58 -0.96 27.39
CA GLY A 40 2.93 -0.45 27.12
C GLY A 40 2.95 0.89 26.39
N GLU A 41 4.14 1.42 26.15
CA GLU A 41 4.36 2.72 25.49
C GLU A 41 4.45 2.61 23.95
N GLY A 42 4.31 1.39 23.41
CA GLY A 42 4.33 1.15 21.96
C GLY A 42 3.18 1.82 21.22
N LYS A 43 3.40 2.11 19.93
CA LYS A 43 2.39 2.69 19.05
C LYS A 43 1.45 1.58 18.57
N ILE A 44 0.15 1.74 18.81
CA ILE A 44 -0.89 0.80 18.36
C ILE A 44 -1.41 1.22 16.98
N LEU A 45 -1.41 0.29 16.03
CA LEU A 45 -2.05 0.43 14.73
C LEU A 45 -3.22 -0.56 14.63
N TYR A 46 -4.31 -0.08 14.07
CA TYR A 46 -5.56 -0.83 13.96
C TYR A 46 -5.75 -1.31 12.53
N GLN A 47 -6.23 -2.54 12.37
CA GLN A 47 -6.56 -3.05 11.05
C GLN A 47 -7.68 -2.21 10.43
N VAL A 48 -7.50 -1.79 9.18
CA VAL A 48 -8.49 -1.06 8.37
C VAL A 48 -8.71 -1.79 7.04
N ILE A 49 -9.64 -1.28 6.23
CA ILE A 49 -9.86 -1.79 4.87
C ILE A 49 -8.66 -1.41 4.02
N TYR A 50 -8.07 -2.38 3.31
CA TYR A 50 -6.88 -2.13 2.49
C TYR A 50 -7.12 -1.06 1.42
N ASP A 51 -8.30 -1.05 0.80
CA ASP A 51 -8.69 -0.08 -0.24
C ASP A 51 -8.70 1.39 0.23
N ASP A 52 -8.68 1.63 1.54
CA ASP A 52 -8.66 2.97 2.15
C ASP A 52 -7.24 3.56 2.29
N PHE A 53 -6.20 2.87 1.83
CA PHE A 53 -4.79 3.30 1.98
C PHE A 53 -4.53 4.73 1.49
N ASP A 54 -5.15 5.12 0.39
CA ASP A 54 -5.00 6.43 -0.23
C ASP A 54 -5.51 7.58 0.65
N LYS A 55 -6.46 7.32 1.56
CA LYS A 55 -6.97 8.32 2.52
C LYS A 55 -5.88 8.83 3.45
N TYR A 56 -4.82 8.05 3.65
CA TYR A 56 -3.71 8.39 4.52
C TYR A 56 -2.55 9.04 3.78
N ILE A 57 -2.70 9.37 2.49
CA ILE A 57 -1.67 10.04 1.69
C ILE A 57 -2.08 11.49 1.43
N LEU A 58 -1.17 12.41 1.71
CA LEU A 58 -1.32 13.83 1.38
C LEU A 58 -0.05 14.33 0.68
N LEU A 59 -0.20 14.87 -0.52
CA LEU A 59 0.92 15.34 -1.36
C LEU A 59 2.02 14.28 -1.49
N SER A 60 1.61 13.03 -1.78
CA SER A 60 2.49 11.87 -1.94
C SER A 60 3.25 11.44 -0.68
N LYS A 61 2.86 11.94 0.51
CA LYS A 61 3.44 11.53 1.79
C LYS A 61 2.41 10.90 2.71
N LEU A 62 2.82 9.88 3.46
CA LEU A 62 1.98 9.30 4.49
C LEU A 62 1.72 10.30 5.62
N THR A 63 0.46 10.45 5.99
CA THR A 63 0.01 11.34 7.08
C THR A 63 0.06 10.68 8.45
N ARG A 64 0.18 9.34 8.49
CA ARG A 64 0.20 8.48 9.67
C ARG A 64 1.15 7.31 9.47
N ASP A 65 1.51 6.65 10.55
CA ASP A 65 2.22 5.38 10.47
C ASP A 65 1.30 4.27 9.95
N VAL A 66 1.87 3.41 9.09
CA VAL A 66 1.14 2.36 8.40
C VAL A 66 1.96 1.07 8.41
N LEU A 67 1.29 -0.06 8.64
CA LEU A 67 1.87 -1.39 8.43
C LEU A 67 1.04 -2.18 7.44
N ILE A 68 1.72 -2.79 6.46
CA ILE A 68 1.14 -3.66 5.45
C ILE A 68 1.60 -5.09 5.75
N GLN A 69 0.66 -6.00 5.95
CA GLN A 69 0.93 -7.44 6.02
C GLN A 69 0.48 -8.08 4.70
N TYR A 70 1.41 -8.62 3.94
CA TYR A 70 1.10 -9.22 2.64
C TYR A 70 0.38 -10.57 2.77
N PRO A 71 -0.27 -11.05 1.69
CA PRO A 71 -1.08 -12.26 1.72
C PRO A 71 -0.33 -13.55 2.07
N ASP A 72 1.00 -13.54 1.97
CA ASP A 72 1.88 -14.65 2.36
C ASP A 72 1.92 -14.87 3.89
N GLY A 73 1.45 -13.89 4.67
CA GLY A 73 1.43 -13.90 6.13
C GLY A 73 2.81 -13.77 6.78
N ARG A 74 3.87 -13.54 6.00
CA ARG A 74 5.25 -13.48 6.48
C ARG A 74 5.90 -12.15 6.16
N THR A 75 5.60 -11.59 4.99
CA THR A 75 6.17 -10.31 4.58
C THR A 75 5.34 -9.20 5.19
N ILE A 76 6.03 -8.26 5.84
CA ILE A 76 5.46 -7.06 6.43
C ILE A 76 6.30 -5.85 6.00
N THR A 77 5.61 -4.74 5.75
CA THR A 77 6.24 -3.45 5.47
C THR A 77 5.68 -2.43 6.44
N TYR A 78 6.54 -1.86 7.27
CA TYR A 78 6.19 -0.75 8.17
C TYR A 78 6.70 0.55 7.57
N LEU A 79 5.79 1.50 7.35
CA LEU A 79 6.04 2.81 6.77
C LEU A 79 5.70 3.86 7.81
N LYS A 80 6.66 4.73 8.11
CA LYS A 80 6.47 5.82 9.06
C LYS A 80 5.72 6.98 8.42
N LYS A 81 5.04 7.77 9.23
CA LYS A 81 4.51 9.08 8.84
C LYS A 81 5.61 9.91 8.17
N GLY A 82 5.25 10.59 7.08
CA GLY A 82 6.16 11.39 6.27
C GLY A 82 6.89 10.61 5.18
N THR A 83 6.80 9.26 5.18
CA THR A 83 7.33 8.44 4.07
C THR A 83 6.71 8.88 2.75
N GLU A 84 7.56 9.15 1.78
CA GLU A 84 7.16 9.57 0.44
C GLU A 84 6.92 8.36 -0.45
N LEU A 85 5.79 8.38 -1.17
CA LEU A 85 5.38 7.33 -2.07
C LEU A 85 5.20 7.93 -3.46
N LEU A 86 5.75 7.27 -4.47
CA LEU A 86 5.54 7.67 -5.85
C LEU A 86 4.20 7.15 -6.34
N GLU A 87 3.34 8.05 -6.78
CA GLU A 87 2.04 7.73 -7.38
C GLU A 87 2.18 7.66 -8.90
N ILE A 88 1.86 6.49 -9.47
CA ILE A 88 1.92 6.27 -10.91
C ILE A 88 0.54 5.90 -11.43
N PRO A 89 -0.16 6.85 -12.10
CA PRO A 89 -1.43 6.56 -12.72
C PRO A 89 -1.23 5.73 -14.00
N ALA A 90 -2.02 4.67 -14.14
CA ALA A 90 -2.17 3.90 -15.35
C ALA A 90 -3.57 4.14 -15.92
N GLU A 91 -3.63 5.09 -16.86
CA GLU A 91 -4.88 5.53 -17.46
C GLU A 91 -4.95 5.26 -18.96
N GLY A 92 -6.08 4.72 -19.42
CA GLY A 92 -6.27 4.31 -20.81
C GLY A 92 -7.72 3.96 -21.14
N TYR A 93 -7.96 3.51 -22.38
CA TYR A 93 -9.28 3.01 -22.78
C TYR A 93 -9.57 1.65 -22.13
N GLU A 94 -8.60 0.75 -22.14
CA GLU A 94 -8.58 -0.47 -21.35
C GLU A 94 -7.19 -0.61 -20.71
N VAL A 95 -7.13 -0.95 -19.42
CA VAL A 95 -5.86 -1.06 -18.65
C VAL A 95 -5.76 -2.44 -18.04
N HIS A 96 -4.63 -3.10 -18.28
CA HIS A 96 -4.28 -4.38 -17.70
C HIS A 96 -3.06 -4.22 -16.79
N PRO A 97 -3.23 -4.22 -15.46
CA PRO A 97 -2.10 -4.25 -14.53
C PRO A 97 -1.29 -5.54 -14.74
N ILE A 98 0.04 -5.41 -14.79
CA ILE A 98 1.00 -6.49 -14.98
C ILE A 98 1.59 -6.93 -13.63
N VAL A 99 1.79 -5.97 -12.74
CA VAL A 99 2.35 -6.19 -11.40
C VAL A 99 1.27 -6.05 -10.33
N ASP A 100 1.52 -6.65 -9.18
CA ASP A 100 0.65 -6.58 -8.00
C ASP A 100 1.36 -5.86 -6.84
N PHE A 101 0.61 -5.57 -5.79
CA PHE A 101 1.19 -5.05 -4.54
C PHE A 101 2.15 -6.07 -3.90
N GLY A 102 3.13 -5.57 -3.15
CA GLY A 102 4.20 -6.36 -2.51
C GLY A 102 5.32 -6.81 -3.43
N CYS A 103 5.23 -6.52 -4.73
CA CYS A 103 6.29 -6.83 -5.68
C CYS A 103 7.38 -5.75 -5.69
N ARG A 104 8.63 -6.19 -5.71
CA ARG A 104 9.77 -5.35 -6.05
C ARG A 104 9.81 -5.11 -7.57
N VAL A 105 10.03 -3.87 -7.99
CA VAL A 105 10.13 -3.44 -9.39
C VAL A 105 11.42 -2.69 -9.63
N LEU A 106 11.99 -2.83 -10.83
CA LEU A 106 13.17 -2.08 -11.26
C LEU A 106 12.77 -0.87 -12.08
N GLU A 107 13.61 0.17 -12.11
CA GLU A 107 13.45 1.30 -13.03
C GLU A 107 13.25 0.82 -14.49
N GLY A 108 12.22 1.34 -15.16
CA GLY A 108 11.80 0.92 -16.49
C GLY A 108 10.89 -0.32 -16.54
N HIS A 109 10.64 -0.98 -15.42
CA HIS A 109 9.76 -2.16 -15.37
C HIS A 109 8.30 -1.77 -15.69
N ARG A 110 7.64 -2.60 -16.51
CA ARG A 110 6.25 -2.41 -16.95
C ARG A 110 5.29 -2.72 -15.80
N LEU A 111 4.50 -1.73 -15.42
CA LEU A 111 3.47 -1.83 -14.37
C LEU A 111 2.12 -2.23 -14.94
N ALA A 112 1.76 -1.68 -16.11
CA ALA A 112 0.48 -1.95 -16.78
C ALA A 112 0.61 -1.83 -18.30
N ALA A 113 -0.26 -2.55 -19.01
CA ALA A 113 -0.50 -2.37 -20.44
C ALA A 113 -1.77 -1.54 -20.65
N LEU A 114 -1.71 -0.57 -21.56
CA LEU A 114 -2.81 0.30 -21.96
C LEU A 114 -3.21 -0.06 -23.39
N VAL A 115 -4.45 -0.50 -23.59
CA VAL A 115 -5.00 -0.78 -24.92
C VAL A 115 -5.83 0.41 -25.36
N THR A 116 -5.53 0.95 -26.54
CA THR A 116 -6.31 2.03 -27.14
C THR A 116 -7.58 1.48 -27.80
N ARG A 117 -8.52 2.36 -28.17
CA ARG A 117 -9.72 1.98 -28.96
C ARG A 117 -9.41 1.29 -30.30
N LYS A 118 -8.20 1.48 -30.83
CA LYS A 118 -7.74 0.89 -32.10
C LYS A 118 -6.95 -0.41 -31.89
N GLY A 119 -6.80 -0.89 -30.66
CA GLY A 119 -6.02 -2.08 -30.32
C GLY A 119 -4.51 -1.85 -30.22
N GLU A 120 -4.02 -0.61 -30.33
CA GLU A 120 -2.60 -0.32 -30.07
C GLU A 120 -2.29 -0.47 -28.57
N ILE A 121 -1.16 -1.08 -28.25
CA ILE A 121 -0.71 -1.33 -26.88
C ILE A 121 0.38 -0.33 -26.51
N ARG A 122 0.21 0.35 -25.37
CA ARG A 122 1.23 1.16 -24.71
C ARG A 122 1.53 0.59 -23.33
N PHE A 123 2.64 0.98 -22.73
CA PHE A 123 3.02 0.51 -21.40
C PHE A 123 3.23 1.68 -20.44
N VAL A 124 2.83 1.47 -19.20
CA VAL A 124 3.18 2.34 -18.07
C VAL A 124 4.36 1.69 -17.38
N ASN A 125 5.48 2.42 -17.30
CA ASN A 125 6.70 1.92 -16.67
C ASN A 125 6.98 2.71 -15.39
N THR A 126 7.56 2.07 -14.39
CA THR A 126 8.06 2.80 -13.20
C THR A 126 9.32 3.58 -13.56
N PRO A 127 9.45 4.86 -13.14
CA PRO A 127 10.69 5.63 -13.28
C PRO A 127 11.70 5.35 -12.16
N VAL A 128 11.37 4.49 -11.20
CA VAL A 128 12.22 4.18 -10.04
C VAL A 128 12.27 2.68 -9.76
N THR A 129 13.37 2.25 -9.16
CA THR A 129 13.47 0.95 -8.48
C THR A 129 12.85 1.07 -7.09
N GLY A 130 11.98 0.13 -6.72
CA GLY A 130 11.22 0.22 -5.49
C GLY A 130 10.30 -0.98 -5.26
N THR A 131 9.41 -0.84 -4.29
CA THR A 131 8.36 -1.82 -3.99
C THR A 131 6.99 -1.21 -4.23
N VAL A 132 6.12 -1.90 -4.97
CA VAL A 132 4.72 -1.51 -5.10
C VAL A 132 4.04 -1.80 -3.77
N VAL A 133 3.71 -0.78 -2.99
CA VAL A 133 3.12 -0.96 -1.65
C VAL A 133 1.61 -1.04 -1.71
N PHE A 134 0.99 -0.36 -2.67
CA PHE A 134 -0.45 -0.30 -2.82
C PHE A 134 -0.85 -0.11 -4.28
N MET A 135 -2.05 -0.59 -4.64
CA MET A 135 -2.66 -0.36 -5.95
C MET A 135 -4.18 -0.31 -5.76
N LYS A 136 -4.83 0.68 -6.37
CA LYS A 136 -6.29 0.79 -6.39
C LYS A 136 -6.81 1.06 -7.79
N GLU A 137 -8.05 0.63 -8.04
CA GLU A 137 -8.81 1.09 -9.21
C GLU A 137 -9.32 2.52 -8.96
N VAL A 138 -9.32 3.36 -10.00
CA VAL A 138 -9.86 4.72 -9.94
C VAL A 138 -11.39 4.64 -9.98
N PRO A 139 -12.12 5.03 -8.91
CA PRO A 139 -13.57 4.81 -8.83
C PRO A 139 -14.38 5.45 -9.96
N THR A 140 -13.93 6.58 -10.48
CA THR A 140 -14.60 7.34 -11.55
C THR A 140 -14.21 6.89 -12.96
N LYS A 141 -13.17 6.07 -13.10
CA LYS A 141 -12.64 5.59 -14.38
C LYS A 141 -12.46 4.08 -14.30
N ARG A 142 -13.54 3.35 -14.56
CA ARG A 142 -13.55 1.88 -14.55
C ARG A 142 -12.39 1.33 -15.38
N ALA A 143 -11.68 0.32 -14.87
CA ALA A 143 -10.47 -0.26 -15.43
C ALA A 143 -9.30 0.73 -15.60
N ASN A 144 -9.12 1.70 -14.70
CA ASN A 144 -7.90 2.51 -14.60
C ASN A 144 -7.33 2.35 -13.19
N TYR A 145 -6.01 2.35 -13.04
CA TYR A 145 -5.35 2.03 -11.78
C TYR A 145 -4.37 3.11 -11.36
N VAL A 146 -4.10 3.21 -10.06
CA VAL A 146 -2.99 3.99 -9.53
C VAL A 146 -2.10 3.08 -8.70
N PHE A 147 -0.81 3.05 -9.03
CA PHE A 147 0.21 2.33 -8.28
C PHE A 147 0.90 3.29 -7.31
N TYR A 148 1.15 2.82 -6.10
CA TYR A 148 1.92 3.54 -5.08
C TYR A 148 3.21 2.78 -4.83
N ILE A 149 4.34 3.43 -5.07
CA ILE A 149 5.67 2.81 -5.03
C ILE A 149 6.51 3.45 -3.95
N LEU A 150 7.03 2.64 -3.04
CA LEU A 150 8.12 3.02 -2.16
C LEU A 150 9.45 2.86 -2.90
N SER A 151 10.09 3.97 -3.22
CA SER A 151 11.39 3.99 -3.92
C SER A 151 12.53 3.54 -3.00
N GLU A 152 13.52 2.83 -3.55
CA GLU A 152 14.77 2.48 -2.83
C GLU A 152 15.79 3.64 -2.80
N LYS A 153 15.54 4.72 -3.54
CA LYS A 153 16.46 5.87 -3.65
C LYS A 153 16.26 6.92 -2.53
N PHE A 154 15.23 6.79 -1.68
CA PHE A 154 14.86 7.78 -0.66
C PHE A 154 14.85 7.18 0.75
#